data_AF-A0A521BC26-F1
#
_entry.id   AF-A0A521BC26-F1
#
_cell.length_a   1.000
_cell.length_b   1.000
_cell.length_c   1.000
_cell.angle_alpha   90.00
_cell.angle_beta   90.00
_cell.angle_gamma   90.00
#
_symmetry.space_group_name_H-M   'P 1'
#
loop_
_entity.id
_entity.type
_entity.pdbx_description
1 polymer ?
#
loop_
_entity_poly.entity_id
_entity_poly.type
_entity_poly.pdbx_seq_one_letter_code
_entity_poly.pdbx_strand_id
1 'polypeptide(L)' 'MLSSADLHLERALFLAVLILFFGTGFLCTLIIFIINSILKKNKTGLYYIFGFLISGLIGVVLTAFYCYMILFEQAEVYRP' A
#
# COMPACT_ATOMS: atom_id res chain seq x y z
N MET A 1 3.71 32.12 -0.98
CA MET A 1 3.51 31.29 0.24
C MET A 1 2.69 30.02 0.00
N LEU A 2 2.41 29.59 -1.25
CA LEU A 2 1.83 28.24 -1.50
C LEU A 2 2.89 27.11 -1.50
N SER A 3 4.14 27.42 -1.87
CA SER A 3 5.21 26.42 -2.02
C SER A 3 5.56 25.67 -0.72
N SER A 4 5.35 26.27 0.46
CA SER A 4 5.58 25.58 1.74
C SER A 4 4.47 24.59 2.10
N ALA A 5 3.20 24.88 1.75
CA ALA A 5 2.09 23.95 1.99
C ALA A 5 2.15 22.74 1.05
N ASP A 6 2.59 22.96 -0.19
CA ASP A 6 2.77 21.92 -1.21
C ASP A 6 3.83 20.88 -0.77
N LEU A 7 4.97 21.35 -0.23
CA LEU A 7 6.02 20.49 0.31
C LEU A 7 5.53 19.60 1.47
N HIS A 8 4.63 20.12 2.32
CA HIS A 8 4.05 19.37 3.43
C HIS A 8 3.09 18.28 2.94
N LEU A 9 2.28 18.59 1.92
CA LEU A 9 1.34 17.64 1.33
C LEU A 9 2.07 16.54 0.55
N GLU A 10 3.06 16.88 -0.27
CA GLU A 10 3.89 15.90 -0.99
C GLU A 10 4.59 14.95 -0.03
N ARG A 11 5.18 15.49 1.05
CA ARG A 11 5.83 14.68 2.09
C ARG A 11 4.84 13.76 2.79
N ALA A 12 3.65 14.25 3.13
CA ALA A 12 2.61 13.43 3.77
C ALA A 12 2.13 12.31 2.83
N LEU A 13 1.95 12.60 1.54
CA LEU A 13 1.55 11.63 0.53
C LEU A 13 2.61 10.55 0.34
N PHE A 14 3.89 10.96 0.24
CA PHE A 14 5.00 10.02 0.16
C PHE A 14 5.04 9.10 1.38
N LEU A 15 4.90 9.68 2.57
CA LEU A 15 4.89 8.92 3.83
C LEU A 15 3.67 7.98 3.91
N ALA A 16 2.50 8.39 3.42
CA ALA A 16 1.32 7.54 3.33
C ALA A 16 1.55 6.34 2.40
N VAL A 17 2.15 6.55 1.22
CA VAL A 17 2.50 5.48 0.29
C VAL A 17 3.48 4.51 0.93
N LEU A 18 4.51 5.00 1.62
CA LEU A 18 5.46 4.16 2.35
C LEU A 18 4.77 3.35 3.44
N ILE A 19 3.94 3.97 4.28
CA ILE A 19 3.21 3.26 5.34
C ILE A 19 2.31 2.17 4.75
N LEU A 20 1.58 2.47 3.67
CA LEU A 20 0.71 1.49 3.02
C LEU A 20 1.50 0.33 2.41
N PHE A 21 2.59 0.64 1.71
CA PHE A 21 3.45 -0.35 1.10
C PHE A 21 4.09 -1.27 2.15
N PHE A 22 4.75 -0.68 3.15
CA PHE A 22 5.41 -1.42 4.21
C PHE A 22 4.42 -2.14 5.12
N GLY A 23 3.31 -1.51 5.49
CA GLY A 23 2.27 -2.11 6.32
C GLY A 23 1.64 -3.33 5.66
N THR A 24 1.14 -3.17 4.43
CA THR A 24 0.50 -4.27 3.68
C THR A 24 1.52 -5.35 3.32
N GLY A 25 2.70 -4.94 2.84
CA GLY A 25 3.83 -5.81 2.55
C GLY A 25 4.20 -6.69 3.74
N PHE A 26 4.43 -6.05 4.89
CA PHE A 26 4.89 -6.71 6.11
C PHE A 26 3.82 -7.62 6.69
N LEU A 27 2.57 -7.14 6.84
CA LEU A 27 1.47 -7.94 7.39
C LEU A 27 1.21 -9.20 6.57
N CYS A 28 1.09 -9.08 5.25
CA CYS A 28 0.87 -10.24 4.38
C CYS A 28 2.03 -11.24 4.47
N THR A 29 3.26 -10.76 4.43
CA THR A 29 4.45 -11.61 4.50
C THR A 29 4.57 -12.30 5.85
N LEU A 30 4.27 -11.59 6.94
CA LEU A 30 4.28 -12.12 8.30
C LEU A 30 3.25 -13.26 8.46
N ILE A 31 2.03 -13.06 7.95
CA ILE A 31 0.99 -14.10 7.97
C ILE A 31 1.44 -15.34 7.20
N ILE A 32 1.95 -15.16 5.99
CA ILE A 32 2.45 -16.27 5.16
C ILE A 32 3.62 -16.99 5.83
N PHE A 33 4.51 -16.24 6.49
CA PHE A 33 5.63 -16.80 7.24
C PHE A 33 5.15 -17.66 8.41
N ILE A 34 4.20 -17.17 9.22
CA ILE A 34 3.60 -17.94 10.32
C ILE A 34 2.96 -19.22 9.78
N ILE A 35 2.15 -19.13 8.72
CA ILE A 35 1.48 -20.29 8.11
C ILE A 35 2.50 -21.32 7.62
N ASN A 36 3.52 -20.89 6.87
CA ASN A 36 4.55 -21.80 6.35
C ASN A 36 5.39 -22.43 7.48
N SER A 37 5.64 -21.68 8.55
CA SER A 37 6.32 -22.19 9.75
C SER A 37 5.49 -23.28 10.44
N ILE A 38 4.17 -23.06 10.60
CA ILE A 38 3.25 -24.06 11.16
C ILE A 38 3.16 -25.31 10.27
N LEU A 39 3.09 -25.12 8.96
CA LEU A 39 3.03 -26.20 7.97
C LEU A 39 4.39 -26.87 7.70
N LYS A 40 5.47 -26.46 8.39
CA LYS A 40 6.85 -26.94 8.19
C LYS A 40 7.28 -26.92 6.71
N LYS A 41 6.77 -25.96 5.94
CA LYS A 41 7.12 -25.79 4.52
C LYS A 41 8.39 -24.96 4.44
N ASN A 42 9.48 -25.60 3.99
CA ASN A 42 10.72 -24.90 3.70
C ASN A 42 10.56 -24.10 2.39
N LYS A 43 10.39 -22.79 2.52
CA LYS A 43 10.41 -21.82 1.43
C LYS A 43 11.67 -20.98 1.54
N THR A 44 12.26 -20.63 0.40
CA THR A 44 13.47 -19.80 0.33
C THR A 44 13.17 -18.37 0.80
N GLY A 45 14.18 -17.66 1.33
CA GLY A 45 14.02 -16.26 1.71
C GLY A 45 13.49 -15.37 0.58
N LEU A 46 13.90 -15.66 -0.67
CA LEU A 46 13.42 -14.98 -1.87
C LEU A 46 11.90 -15.08 -2.06
N TYR A 47 11.28 -16.20 -1.68
CA TYR A 47 9.83 -16.36 -1.76
C TYR A 47 9.10 -15.30 -0.93
N TYR A 48 9.60 -15.01 0.28
CA TYR A 48 9.02 -14.01 1.16
C TYR A 48 9.32 -12.58 0.70
N ILE A 49 10.51 -12.34 0.14
CA ILE A 49 10.87 -11.02 -0.42
C ILE A 49 9.96 -10.69 -1.62
N PHE A 50 9.77 -11.63 -2.55
CA PHE A 50 8.85 -11.43 -3.66
C PHE A 50 7.41 -11.26 -3.19
N GLY A 51 6.97 -12.05 -2.21
CA GLY A 51 5.65 -11.91 -1.59
C GLY A 51 5.44 -10.51 -1.00
N PHE A 52 6.43 -10.01 -0.25
CA PHE A 52 6.42 -8.67 0.33
C PHE A 52 6.29 -7.57 -0.71
N LEU A 53 7.09 -7.62 -1.78
CA LEU A 53 7.08 -6.61 -2.84
C LEU A 53 5.74 -6.60 -3.58
N ILE A 54 5.22 -7.79 -3.92
CA ILE A 54 3.96 -7.93 -4.65
C ILE A 54 2.79 -7.45 -3.77
N SER A 55 2.71 -7.87 -2.52
CA SER A 55 1.58 -7.49 -1.65
C SER A 55 1.63 -6.01 -1.27
N GLY A 56 2.81 -5.44 -1.04
CA GLY A 56 2.98 -4.00 -0.84
C GLY A 56 2.52 -3.20 -2.06
N LEU A 57 2.92 -3.62 -3.26
CA LEU A 57 2.53 -2.95 -4.51
C LEU A 57 1.02 -3.03 -4.74
N ILE A 58 0.42 -4.21 -4.54
CA ILE A 58 -1.03 -4.40 -4.64
C ILE A 58 -1.75 -3.47 -3.68
N GLY A 59 -1.31 -3.39 -2.42
CA GLY A 59 -1.91 -2.50 -1.41
C GLY A 59 -1.93 -1.05 -1.88
N VAL A 60 -0.81 -0.54 -2.37
CA VAL A 60 -0.72 0.85 -2.89
C VAL A 60 -1.63 1.06 -4.10
N VAL A 61 -1.61 0.15 -5.09
CA VAL A 61 -2.45 0.26 -6.29
C VAL A 61 -3.93 0.25 -5.93
N LEU A 62 -4.34 -0.63 -5.01
CA LEU A 62 -5.74 -0.73 -4.58
C LEU A 62 -6.20 0.54 -3.86
N THR A 63 -5.36 1.08 -2.96
CA THR A 63 -5.68 2.34 -2.27
C THR A 63 -5.75 3.51 -3.26
N ALA A 64 -4.81 3.61 -4.21
CA ALA A 64 -4.85 4.65 -5.23
C ALA A 64 -6.11 4.55 -6.09
N PHE A 65 -6.50 3.34 -6.50
CA PHE A 65 -7.73 3.08 -7.23
C PHE A 65 -8.97 3.48 -6.42
N TYR A 66 -9.01 3.14 -5.13
CA TYR A 66 -10.12 3.51 -4.26
C TYR A 66 -10.23 5.03 -4.06
N CYS A 67 -9.11 5.72 -3.85
CA CYS A 67 -9.07 7.18 -3.81
C CYS A 67 -9.56 7.80 -5.13
N TYR A 68 -9.17 7.24 -6.27
CA TYR A 68 -9.64 7.69 -7.58
C TYR A 68 -11.16 7.55 -7.72
N MET A 69 -11.73 6.40 -7.33
CA MET A 69 -13.17 6.16 -7.38
C MET A 69 -13.94 7.15 -6.50
N ILE A 70 -13.48 7.39 -5.27
CA ILE A 70 -14.10 8.37 -4.37
C ILE A 70 -14.06 9.76 -5.00
N LEU A 71 -12.91 10.19 -5.52
CA LEU A 71 -12.78 11.52 -6.14
C LEU A 71 -13.67 11.66 -7.37
N PHE A 72 -13.80 10.60 -8.18
CA PHE A 72 -14.67 10.59 -9.35
C PHE A 72 -16.15 10.73 -8.96
N GLU A 73 -16.61 9.98 -7.95
CA GLU A 73 -17.99 10.05 -7.45
C GLU A 73 -18.31 11.44 -6.88
N GLN A 74 -17.40 12.05 -6.12
CA GLN A 74 -17.56 13.43 -5.64
C GLN A 74 -17.64 14.44 -6.79
N ALA A 75 -16.93 14.20 -7.89
CA ALA A 75 -16.97 15.06 -9.07
C ALA A 75 -18.29 14.96 -9.84
N GLU A 76 -18.96 13.80 -9.85
CA GLU A 76 -20.30 13.64 -10.43
C GLU A 76 -21.39 14.31 -9.57
N VAL A 77 -21.31 14.17 -8.24
CA VAL A 77 -22.28 14.78 -7.30
C VAL A 77 -22.24 16.32 -7.33
N TYR A 78 -21.12 16.94 -7.68
CA TYR A 78 -20.94 18.39 -7.72
C TYR A 78 -21.12 19.03 -9.11
N ARG A 79 -21.49 18.26 -10.14
CA ARG A 79 -21.95 18.84 -11.42
C ARG A 79 -23.43 19.22 -11.33
N PRO A 80 -23.82 20.48 -11.63
CA PRO A 80 -25.23 20.88 -11.72
C PRO A 80 -25.95 20.25 -12.91
#